data_AF-A0A1W6AIS3-F1
#
_entry.id   AF-A0A1W6AIS3-F1
#
_cell.length_a   1.000
_cell.length_b   1.000
_cell.length_c   1.000
_cell.angle_alpha   90.00
_cell.angle_beta   90.00
_cell.angle_gamma   90.00
#
_symmetry.space_group_name_H-M   'P 1'
#
loop_
_entity.id
_entity.type
_entity.pdbx_description
1 polymer ?
#
loop_
_entity_poly.entity_id
_entity_poly.type
_entity_poly.pdbx_seq_one_letter_code
_entity_poly.pdbx_strand_id
1 'polypeptide(L)' 'MTIPKRKLILEATINAQVSQNYQDCQEWINEILRVMAKGTKLEKDVNWALEVCNNYKSLCTNQSTHIKGEMQNELH' A
#
# COMPACT_ATOMS: atom_id res chain seq x y z
N MET A 1 25.12 -10.23 -4.09
CA MET A 1 25.22 -8.83 -4.59
C MET A 1 24.00 -8.05 -4.12
N THR A 2 24.20 -6.92 -3.46
CA THR A 2 23.12 -6.01 -3.04
C THR A 2 22.66 -5.19 -4.24
N ILE A 3 21.35 -5.19 -4.53
CA ILE A 3 20.78 -4.38 -5.61
C ILE A 3 20.89 -2.90 -5.21
N PRO A 4 21.35 -2.00 -6.11
CA PRO A 4 21.42 -0.57 -5.81
C PRO A 4 20.03 0.02 -5.54
N LYS A 5 19.94 0.87 -4.50
CA LYS A 5 18.71 1.58 -4.10
C LYS A 5 18.03 2.31 -5.27
N ARG A 6 18.81 2.92 -6.16
CA ARG A 6 18.31 3.60 -7.37
C ARG A 6 17.58 2.66 -8.33
N LYS A 7 18.05 1.41 -8.47
CA LYS A 7 17.44 0.42 -9.36
C LYS A 7 16.08 -0.02 -8.83
N LEU A 8 15.99 -0.29 -7.53
CA LEU A 8 14.72 -0.64 -6.86
C LEU A 8 13.68 0.48 -7.02
N ILE A 9 14.09 1.75 -6.81
CA ILE A 9 13.19 2.90 -7.00
C ILE A 9 12.70 2.99 -8.45
N LEU A 10 13.58 2.78 -9.43
CA LEU A 10 13.23 2.86 -10.85
C LEU A 10 12.22 1.76 -11.23
N GLU A 11 12.49 0.52 -10.84
CA GLU A 11 11.60 -0.62 -11.13
C GLU A 11 10.22 -0.43 -10.49
N ALA A 12 10.17 -0.03 -9.22
CA ALA A 12 8.90 0.25 -8.53
C ALA A 12 8.15 1.43 -9.16
N THR A 13 8.86 2.48 -9.62
CA THR A 13 8.24 3.62 -10.32
C THR A 13 7.61 3.20 -11.64
N ILE A 14 8.30 2.38 -12.43
CA ILE A 14 7.76 1.87 -13.69
C ILE A 14 6.49 1.06 -13.42
N ASN A 15 6.53 0.16 -12.44
CA ASN A 15 5.39 -0.67 -12.09
C ASN A 15 4.19 0.17 -11.59
N ALA A 16 4.44 1.23 -10.81
CA ALA A 16 3.39 2.16 -10.40
C ALA A 16 2.72 2.83 -11.62
N GLN A 17 3.52 3.28 -12.59
CA GLN A 17 3.00 3.97 -13.79
C GLN A 17 2.18 3.08 -14.72
N VAL A 18 2.54 1.80 -14.85
CA VAL A 18 1.83 0.85 -15.73
C VAL A 18 0.72 0.08 -15.02
N SER A 19 0.51 0.33 -13.72
CA SER A 19 -0.52 -0.32 -12.92
C SER A 19 -1.91 -0.06 -13.48
N GLN A 20 -2.71 -1.13 -13.58
CA GLN A 20 -4.04 -1.07 -14.19
C GLN A 20 -5.13 -0.60 -13.22
N ASN A 21 -4.82 -0.54 -11.92
CA ASN A 21 -5.74 -0.06 -10.91
C ASN A 21 -5.00 0.75 -9.84
N TYR A 22 -5.79 1.52 -9.10
CA TYR A 22 -5.29 2.42 -8.06
C TYR A 22 -4.61 1.68 -6.91
N GLN A 23 -5.11 0.49 -6.54
CA GLN A 23 -4.56 -0.27 -5.42
C GLN A 23 -3.13 -0.73 -5.72
N ASP A 24 -2.90 -1.33 -6.89
CA ASP A 24 -1.57 -1.81 -7.28
C ASP A 24 -0.59 -0.63 -7.41
N CYS A 25 -1.05 0.49 -7.99
CA CYS A 25 -0.26 1.72 -8.06
C CYS A 25 0.16 2.20 -6.66
N GLN A 26 -0.77 2.21 -5.71
CA GLN A 26 -0.52 2.63 -4.34
C GLN A 26 0.48 1.70 -3.63
N GLU A 27 0.42 0.38 -3.88
CA GLU A 27 1.39 -0.57 -3.33
C GLU A 27 2.81 -0.30 -3.82
N TRP A 28 2.96 0.01 -5.12
CA TRP A 28 4.26 0.41 -5.67
C TRP A 28 4.75 1.75 -5.13
N ILE A 29 3.87 2.74 -4.95
CA ILE A 29 4.21 4.01 -4.32
C ILE A 29 4.69 3.81 -2.88
N ASN A 30 4.02 2.94 -2.12
CA ASN A 30 4.42 2.60 -0.76
C ASN A 30 5.80 1.95 -0.71
N GLU A 31 6.12 1.09 -1.68
CA GLU A 31 7.44 0.46 -1.79
C GLU A 31 8.53 1.48 -2.14
N ILE A 32 8.25 2.42 -3.05
CA ILE A 32 9.18 3.53 -3.36
C ILE A 32 9.50 4.32 -2.08
N LEU A 33 8.48 4.66 -1.27
CA LEU A 33 8.66 5.34 0.01
C LEU A 33 9.53 4.55 0.99
N ARG A 34 9.28 3.25 1.15
CA ARG A 34 10.09 2.37 2.01
C ARG A 34 11.55 2.34 1.56
N VAL A 35 11.78 2.11 0.28
CA VAL A 35 13.14 2.05 -0.28
C VAL A 35 13.86 3.38 -0.08
N MET A 36 13.20 4.50 -0.34
CA MET A 36 13.77 5.84 -0.14
C MET A 36 14.06 6.15 1.33
N ALA A 37 13.19 5.76 2.25
CA ALA A 37 13.37 6.02 3.68
C ALA A 37 14.40 5.10 4.34
N LYS A 38 14.62 3.90 3.81
CA LYS A 38 15.55 2.91 4.38
C LYS A 38 16.96 3.47 4.57
N GLY A 39 17.49 3.30 5.79
CA GLY A 39 18.78 3.81 6.24
C GLY A 39 18.82 5.30 6.54
N THR A 40 17.67 5.99 6.52
CA THR A 40 17.55 7.41 6.86
C THR A 40 16.86 7.59 8.22
N LYS A 41 16.96 8.79 8.80
CA LYS A 41 16.24 9.15 10.04
C LYS A 41 14.71 9.02 9.94
N LEU A 42 14.16 8.95 8.72
CA LEU A 42 12.72 8.89 8.46
C LEU A 42 12.19 7.45 8.34
N GLU A 43 13.06 6.43 8.37
CA GLU A 43 12.64 5.03 8.14
C GLU A 43 11.52 4.60 9.08
N LYS A 44 11.64 4.92 10.36
CA LYS A 44 10.63 4.58 11.37
C LYS A 44 9.30 5.27 11.11
N ASP A 45 9.33 6.57 10.82
CA ASP A 45 8.12 7.37 10.63
C ASP A 45 7.38 6.95 9.36
N VAL A 46 8.10 6.67 8.27
CA VAL A 46 7.53 6.17 7.02
C VAL A 46 6.92 4.79 7.21
N ASN A 47 7.63 3.87 7.90
CA ASN A 47 7.08 2.55 8.18
C ASN A 47 5.81 2.61 9.03
N TRP A 48 5.81 3.45 10.07
CA TRP A 48 4.64 3.66 10.91
C TRP A 48 3.45 4.24 10.13
N ALA A 49 3.68 5.29 9.33
CA ALA A 49 2.62 5.89 8.52
C ALA A 49 1.99 4.88 7.53
N LEU A 50 2.82 4.07 6.87
CA LEU A 50 2.35 3.03 5.95
C LEU A 50 1.56 1.93 6.67
N GLU A 51 1.98 1.54 7.87
CA GLU A 51 1.25 0.59 8.69
C GLU A 51 -0.15 1.13 9.07
N VAL A 52 -0.22 2.38 9.52
CA VAL A 52 -1.50 3.05 9.83
C VAL A 52 -2.42 3.07 8.60
N CYS A 53 -1.90 3.44 7.43
CA CYS A 53 -2.68 3.44 6.19
C CYS A 53 -3.20 2.06 5.81
N ASN A 54 -2.38 1.01 5.93
CA ASN A 54 -2.78 -0.36 5.63
C ASN A 54 -3.84 -0.87 6.60
N ASN A 55 -3.71 -0.56 7.89
CA ASN A 55 -4.69 -0.91 8.91
C ASN A 55 -6.03 -0.21 8.65
N TYR A 56 -6.01 1.08 8.31
CA TYR A 56 -7.22 1.82 7.95
C TYR A 56 -7.90 1.24 6.70
N LYS A 57 -7.12 0.92 5.66
CA LYS A 57 -7.64 0.27 4.43
C LYS A 57 -8.35 -1.05 4.77
N SER A 58 -7.73 -1.89 5.60
CA SER A 58 -8.30 -3.15 6.07
C SER A 58 -9.63 -2.93 6.81
N LEU A 59 -9.69 -1.95 7.72
CA LEU A 59 -10.92 -1.61 8.45
C LEU A 59 -12.05 -1.17 7.52
N CYS A 60 -11.77 -0.32 6.54
CA CYS A 60 -12.77 0.13 5.56
C CYS A 60 -13.27 -1.02 4.68
N THR A 61 -12.38 -1.93 4.26
CA THR A 61 -12.77 -3.12 3.48
C THR A 61 -13.67 -4.03 4.33
N ASN A 62 -13.31 -4.28 5.59
CA ASN A 62 -14.07 -5.15 6.49
C ASN A 62 -15.45 -4.56 6.86
N GLN A 63 -15.55 -3.24 7.06
CA GLN A 63 -16.84 -2.56 7.25
C GLN A 63 -17.71 -2.64 5.99
N SER A 64 -17.12 -2.48 4.81
CA SER A 64 -17.86 -2.55 3.55
C SER A 64 -18.41 -3.96 3.28
N THR A 65 -17.67 -5.01 3.64
CA THR A 65 -18.15 -6.39 3.55
C THR A 65 -19.23 -6.72 4.57
N HIS A 66 -19.17 -6.16 5.78
CA HIS A 66 -20.20 -6.33 6.80
C HIS A 66 -21.54 -5.77 6.33
N ILE A 67 -21.56 -4.51 5.88
CA ILE A 67 -22.78 -3.84 5.38
C ILE A 67 -23.38 -4.60 4.18
N LYS A 68 -22.53 -5.12 3.30
CA LYS A 68 -22.98 -5.90 2.13
C LYS A 68 -23.58 -7.26 2.51
N GLY A 69 -23.08 -7.89 3.58
CA GLY A 69 -23.64 -9.13 4.13
C GLY A 69 -24.99 -8.92 4.83
N GLU A 70 -25.15 -7.80 5.54
CA GLU A 70 -26.43 -7.44 6.20
C GLU A 70 -27.54 -7.19 5.16
N MET A 71 -27.26 -6.42 4.10
CA MET A 71 -28.24 -6.19 3.03
C MET A 71 -28.70 -7.47 2.30
N GLN A 72 -27.86 -8.52 2.25
CA GLN A 72 -28.23 -9.79 1.63
C GLN A 72 -29.10 -10.68 2.53
N ASN A 73 -28.98 -10.52 3.86
CA ASN A 73 -29.81 -11.23 4.84
C ASN A 73 -31.19 -10.60 5.03
N GLU A 74 -31.35 -9.29 4.80
CA GLU A 74 -32.66 -8.61 4.86
C GLU A 74 -33.54 -8.87 3.62
N LEU A 75 -32.98 -9.46 2.56
CA LEU A 75 -33.67 -9.77 1.30
C LEU A 75 -34.16 -11.23 1.21
N HIS A 76 -34.03 -12.02 2.27
CA HIS A 76 -34.56 -13.39 2.40
C HIS A 76 -35.58 -13.48 3.54
#